data_AF-A0A9D9ITN1-F1
#
_entry.id   AF-A0A9D9ITN1-F1
#
_cell.length_a   1.000
_cell.length_b   1.000
_cell.length_c   1.000
_cell.angle_alpha   90.00
_cell.angle_beta   90.00
_cell.angle_gamma   90.00
#
_symmetry.space_group_name_H-M   'P 1'
#
loop_
_entity.id
_entity.type
_entity.pdbx_description
1 polymer ?
#
loop_
_entity_poly.entity_id
_entity_poly.type
_entity_poly.pdbx_seq_one_letter_code
_entity_poly.pdbx_strand_id
1 'polypeptide(L)'
;MKKDTLQTIAERTGFSKSTVSRVVSGQGRRYRISEAAISKIQDEIRACGYTPDLIAQGLRTRRTNTVGLTIPSIDNPFFASL
;
A
#
# COMPACT_ATOMS: atom_id res chain seq x y z
N MET A 1 -15.99 8.31 11.55
CA MET A 1 -15.25 7.06 11.80
C MET A 1 -13.76 7.36 11.69
N LYS A 2 -12.97 7.03 12.71
CA LYS A 2 -11.52 7.26 12.73
C LYS A 2 -10.89 6.31 11.71
N LYS A 3 -10.36 6.82 10.60
CA LYS A 3 -9.62 5.97 9.65
C LYS A 3 -8.39 5.43 10.36
N ASP A 4 -8.22 4.11 10.38
CA ASP A 4 -6.97 3.53 10.85
C ASP A 4 -5.84 4.06 9.95
N THR A 5 -4.80 4.60 10.57
CA THR A 5 -3.66 5.20 9.86
C THR A 5 -2.39 4.41 10.17
N LEU A 6 -1.32 4.65 9.41
CA LEU A 6 0.01 4.11 9.72
C LEU A 6 0.46 4.44 11.16
N GLN A 7 0.00 5.55 11.72
CA GLN A 7 0.30 5.93 13.10
C GLN A 7 -0.42 5.02 14.09
N THR A 8 -1.70 4.73 13.85
CA THR A 8 -2.48 3.81 14.70
C THR A 8 -1.89 2.41 14.71
N ILE A 9 -1.47 1.90 13.55
CA ILE A 9 -0.80 0.58 13.45
C ILE A 9 0.55 0.60 14.18
N ALA A 10 1.32 1.68 14.06
CA ALA A 10 2.58 1.84 14.77
C ALA A 10 2.38 1.79 16.30
N GLU A 11 1.39 2.52 16.82
CA GLU A 11 1.03 2.55 18.23
C GLU A 11 0.60 1.16 18.75
N ARG A 12 -0.23 0.42 17.99
CA ARG A 12 -0.71 -0.90 18.39
C ARG A 12 0.36 -1.99 18.32
N THR A 13 1.22 -1.94 17.31
CA THR A 13 2.26 -2.96 17.12
C THR A 13 3.52 -2.72 17.95
N GLY A 14 3.72 -1.49 18.42
CA GLY A 14 4.92 -1.05 19.15
C GLY A 14 6.11 -0.72 18.25
N PHE A 15 5.89 -0.60 16.93
CA PHE A 15 6.93 -0.27 15.96
C PHE A 15 6.86 1.17 15.50
N SER A 16 7.97 1.70 14.98
CA SER A 16 7.98 3.04 14.41
C SER A 16 7.12 3.14 13.14
N LYS A 17 6.57 4.33 12.86
CA LYS A 17 5.83 4.62 11.61
C LYS A 17 6.65 4.28 10.35
N SER A 18 7.98 4.43 10.39
CA SER A 18 8.84 4.11 9.26
C SER A 18 8.99 2.60 9.05
N THR A 19 9.08 1.82 10.13
CA THR A 19 9.06 0.35 10.09
C THR A 19 7.75 -0.15 9.47
N VAL A 20 6.61 0.32 9.99
CA VAL A 20 5.28 -0.04 9.45
C VAL A 20 5.16 0.37 7.98
N SER A 21 5.56 1.59 7.62
CA SER A 21 5.54 2.07 6.23
C SER A 21 6.38 1.19 5.29
N ARG A 22 7.55 0.70 5.73
CA ARG A 22 8.42 -0.20 4.96
C ARG A 22 7.79 -1.58 4.77
N VAL A 23 7.12 -2.11 5.79
CA VAL A 23 6.39 -3.38 5.70
C VAL A 23 5.19 -3.25 4.76
N VAL A 24 4.39 -2.19 4.90
CA VAL A 24 3.26 -1.87 4.01
C VAL A 24 3.71 -1.72 2.55
N SER A 25 4.89 -1.12 2.31
CA SER A 25 5.45 -0.94 0.97
C SER A 25 6.14 -2.20 0.43
N GLY A 26 6.06 -3.34 1.11
CA GLY A 26 6.70 -4.60 0.72
C GLY A 26 8.23 -4.61 0.83
N GLN A 27 8.83 -3.57 1.41
CA GLN A 27 10.30 -3.44 1.54
C GLN A 27 10.83 -4.01 2.86
N GLY A 28 10.00 -4.69 3.67
CA GLY A 28 10.40 -5.13 5.02
C GLY A 28 11.66 -5.99 5.04
N ARG A 29 11.73 -7.00 4.18
CA ARG A 29 12.91 -7.87 4.02
C ARG A 29 14.16 -7.11 3.58
N ARG A 30 14.00 -6.18 2.63
CA ARG A 30 15.10 -5.33 2.13
C ARG A 30 15.76 -4.51 3.24
N TYR A 31 14.97 -4.06 4.21
CA TYR A 31 15.44 -3.30 5.36
C TYR A 31 15.83 -4.16 6.56
N ARG A 32 16.01 -5.48 6.39
CA ARG A 32 16.39 -6.44 7.45
C ARG A 32 15.43 -6.43 8.65
N ILE A 33 14.15 -6.16 8.41
CA ILE A 33 13.12 -6.29 9.44
C ILE A 33 12.89 -7.78 9.67
N SER A 34 12.84 -8.21 10.94
CA SER A 34 12.63 -9.62 11.28
C SER A 34 11.28 -10.12 10.74
N GLU A 35 11.23 -11.39 10.30
CA GLU A 35 9.98 -12.00 9.81
C GLU A 35 8.88 -11.96 10.88
N ALA A 36 9.24 -12.11 12.16
CA ALA A 36 8.29 -11.96 13.27
C ALA A 36 7.65 -10.56 13.33
N ALA A 37 8.43 -9.50 13.13
CA ALA A 37 7.90 -8.14 13.09
C ALA A 37 7.07 -7.88 11.83
N ILE A 38 7.48 -8.42 10.68
CA ILE A 38 6.72 -8.36 9.43
C ILE A 38 5.36 -9.03 9.60
N SER A 39 5.32 -10.26 10.14
CA SER A 39 4.07 -11.00 10.40
C SER A 39 3.16 -10.22 11.34
N LYS A 40 3.69 -9.76 12.49
CA LYS A 40 2.91 -9.01 13.47
C LYS A 40 2.27 -7.75 12.87
N ILE A 41 3.01 -7.02 12.04
CA ILE A 41 2.48 -5.83 11.36
C ILE A 41 1.43 -6.21 10.30
N GLN A 42 1.65 -7.28 9.53
CA GLN A 42 0.69 -7.75 8.53
C GLN A 42 -0.62 -8.26 9.15
N ASP A 43 -0.54 -8.90 10.32
CA ASP A 43 -1.71 -9.36 11.06
C ASP A 43 -2.54 -8.17 11.56
N GLU A 44 -1.89 -7.14 12.12
CA GLU A 44 -2.57 -5.92 12.55
C GLU A 44 -3.19 -5.16 11.37
N ILE A 45 -2.50 -5.06 10.22
CA ILE A 45 -3.03 -4.44 9.00
C ILE A 45 -4.32 -5.14 8.56
N ARG A 46 -4.34 -6.49 8.58
CA ARG A 46 -5.52 -7.29 8.27
C ARG A 46 -6.65 -7.08 9.27
N ALA A 47 -6.34 -7.04 10.56
CA ALA A 47 -7.32 -6.82 11.63
C ALA A 47 -7.97 -5.42 11.56
N CYS A 48 -7.18 -4.39 11.22
CA CYS A 48 -7.65 -3.00 11.10
C CYS A 48 -8.33 -2.69 9.76
N GLY A 49 -8.19 -3.56 8.76
CA GLY A 49 -8.63 -3.26 7.39
C GLY A 49 -7.90 -2.03 6.79
N TYR A 50 -6.67 -1.75 7.24
CA TYR A 50 -5.92 -0.61 6.74
C TYR A 50 -5.61 -0.79 5.26
N THR A 51 -6.08 0.16 4.44
CA THR A 51 -5.77 0.22 3.01
C THR A 51 -4.92 1.46 2.74
N PRO A 52 -3.74 1.33 2.14
CA PRO A 52 -2.90 2.48 1.81
C PRO A 52 -3.60 3.41 0.81
N ASP A 53 -3.50 4.71 1.06
CA ASP A 53 -3.97 5.74 0.13
C ASP A 53 -2.99 5.85 -1.04
N LEU A 54 -3.41 5.36 -2.21
CA LEU A 54 -2.59 5.34 -3.43
C LEU A 54 -2.29 6.75 -3.95
N ILE A 55 -3.17 7.74 -3.72
CA ILE A 55 -2.93 9.13 -4.13
C ILE A 55 -1.85 9.73 -3.25
N ALA A 56 -1.98 9.59 -1.93
CA ALA A 56 -0.97 10.07 -0.98
C ALA A 56 0.38 9.37 -1.20
N GLN A 57 0.36 8.07 -1.48
CA GLN A 57 1.56 7.31 -1.83
C GLN A 57 2.19 7.84 -3.11
N GLY A 58 1.38 8.06 -4.16
CA GLY A 58 1.85 8.57 -5.45
C GLY A 58 2.44 9.97 -5.39
N LEU A 59 1.86 10.86 -4.56
CA LEU A 59 2.43 12.17 -4.28
C LEU A 59 3.79 12.07 -3.59
N ARG A 60 3.91 11.19 -2.59
CA ARG A 60 5.16 10.99 -1.84
C ARG A 60 6.26 10.36 -2.69
N THR A 61 5.93 9.40 -3.54
CA THR A 61 6.89 8.69 -4.41
C THR A 61 7.11 9.39 -5.75
N ARG A 62 6.32 10.43 -6.06
CA ARG A 62 6.21 11.04 -7.40
C ARG A 62 5.91 10.03 -8.50
N ARG A 63 5.22 8.93 -8.16
CA ARG A 63 4.89 7.82 -9.06
C ARG A 63 3.53 7.24 -8.71
N THR A 64 2.57 7.35 -9.60
CA THR A 64 1.20 6.82 -9.42
C THR A 64 1.07 5.34 -9.76
N ASN A 65 2.06 4.76 -10.44
CA ASN A 65 1.98 3.40 -11.01
C ASN A 65 0.74 3.18 -11.89
N THR A 66 0.26 4.24 -12.55
CA THR A 66 -0.91 4.20 -13.44
C THR A 66 -0.45 4.24 -14.89
N VAL A 67 -0.94 3.31 -15.71
CA VAL A 67 -0.76 3.33 -17.18
C VAL A 67 -2.02 3.93 -17.80
N GLY A 68 -1.85 4.98 -18.60
CA GLY A 68 -2.94 5.57 -19.38
C GLY A 68 -3.02 4.90 -20.75
N LEU A 69 -4.23 4.47 -21.12
CA LEU A 69 -4.53 3.91 -22.44
C LEU A 69 -5.56 4.81 -23.12
N THR A 70 -5.27 5.23 -24.36
CA THR A 70 -6.19 6.03 -25.18
C THR A 70 -6.62 5.20 -26.37
N ILE A 71 -7.92 4.91 -26.47
CA ILE A 71 -8.51 4.20 -27.61
C ILE A 71 -9.62 5.04 -28.26
N PRO A 72 -9.87 4.90 -29.57
CA PRO A 72 -10.89 5.68 -30.27
C PRO A 72 -12.32 5.43 -29.77
N SER A 73 -12.63 4.18 -29.42
CA SER A 73 -13.93 3.80 -28.85
C SER A 73 -13.80 2.47 -28.09
N ILE A 74 -14.54 2.36 -26.98
CA ILE A 74 -14.54 1.17 -26.11
C ILE A 74 -15.44 0.05 -26.65
N ASP A 75 -16.39 0.40 -27.52
CA ASP A 75 -17.43 -0.47 -28.08
C ASP A 75 -17.01 -1.17 -29.37
N ASN A 76 -15.89 -0.77 -29.97
CA ASN A 76 -15.33 -1.48 -31.11
C ASN A 76 -14.64 -2.79 -30.65
N PRO A 77 -15.10 -3.97 -31.12
CA PRO A 77 -14.56 -5.27 -30.70
C PRO A 77 -13.04 -5.43 -30.93
N PHE A 78 -12.48 -4.73 -31.93
CA PHE A 78 -11.05 -4.77 -32.22
C PHE A 78 -10.20 -4.13 -31.10
N PHE A 79 -10.70 -3.07 -30.46
CA PHE A 79 -10.00 -2.40 -29.36
C PHE A 79 -10.37 -2.97 -27.99
N ALA A 80 -11.56 -3.55 -27.85
CA ALA A 80 -12.02 -4.17 -26.60
C ALA A 80 -11.26 -5.47 -26.24
N SER A 81 -10.57 -6.10 -27.21
CA SER A 81 -9.78 -7.32 -27.00
C SER A 81 -8.29 -7.09 -26.71
N LEU A 82 -7.83 -5.84 -26.58
CA LEU A 82 -6.43 -5.47 -26.37
C LEU A 82 -6.09 -5.36 -24.87
#